data_AF-A0A1Y6KS05-F1
#
_entry.id   AF-A0A1Y6KS05-F1
#
_cell.length_a   1.000
_cell.length_b   1.000
_cell.length_c   1.000
_cell.angle_alpha   90.00
_cell.angle_beta   90.00
_cell.angle_gamma   90.00
#
_symmetry.space_group_name_H-M   'P 1'
#
loop_
_entity.id
_entity.type
_entity.pdbx_description
1 polymer ?
#
loop_
_entity_poly.entity_id
_entity_poly.type
_entity_poly.pdbx_seq_one_letter_code
_entity_poly.pdbx_strand_id
1 'polypeptide(L)'
;MAEWTAIGHPDGRITLGRSKASIIEYLQRQGGEIALTITHDPPESNKKRKWFEGGLVRLICYYQEGFDHNNPEHRRRVREWLKVEFNADLVTVAGKVQRVARSTKGRMVFDPYVERVENWFIENYSPPIEAMDPKKWKHWHETIFPSGGPDNYIDYLIEIGILKPQTV
;
A
#
# COMPACT_ATOMS: atom_id res chain seq x y z
N MET A 1 16.16 -0.53 12.51
CA MET A 1 14.87 -0.54 13.23
C MET A 1 14.27 -1.92 13.04
N ALA A 2 14.05 -2.69 14.10
CA ALA A 2 13.46 -4.02 13.99
C ALA A 2 11.93 -3.89 14.05
N GLU A 3 11.23 -4.46 13.08
CA GLU A 3 9.76 -4.51 13.06
C GLU A 3 9.28 -5.91 13.46
N TRP A 4 8.33 -5.96 14.40
CA TRP A 4 7.75 -7.21 14.88
C TRP A 4 6.22 -7.12 14.86
N THR A 5 5.59 -8.22 14.49
CA THR A 5 4.12 -8.35 14.55
C THR A 5 3.73 -8.95 15.89
N ALA A 6 2.76 -8.32 16.55
CA ALA A 6 2.19 -8.78 17.81
C ALA A 6 0.69 -9.09 17.62
N ILE A 7 0.23 -10.17 18.22
CA ILE A 7 -1.17 -10.59 18.25
C ILE A 7 -1.70 -10.33 19.65
N GLY A 8 -2.69 -9.44 19.78
CA GLY A 8 -3.42 -9.22 21.01
C GLY A 8 -4.54 -10.26 21.17
N HIS A 9 -4.64 -10.85 22.36
CA HIS A 9 -5.67 -11.82 22.71
C HIS A 9 -6.79 -11.15 23.53
N PRO A 10 -8.03 -11.69 23.50
CA PRO A 10 -9.16 -11.14 24.28
C PRO A 10 -8.94 -11.11 25.80
N ASP A 11 -8.01 -11.91 26.31
CA ASP A 11 -7.62 -11.97 27.73
C ASP A 11 -6.56 -10.92 28.12
N GLY A 12 -6.21 -10.00 27.22
CA GLY A 12 -5.23 -8.95 27.43
C GLY A 12 -3.78 -9.39 27.21
N ARG A 13 -3.53 -10.62 26.76
CA ARG A 13 -2.18 -11.07 26.43
C ARG A 13 -1.73 -10.60 25.06
N ILE A 14 -0.43 -10.37 24.91
CA ILE A 14 0.19 -10.03 23.62
C ILE A 14 1.19 -11.14 23.28
N THR A 15 1.02 -11.79 22.13
CA THR A 15 1.94 -12.79 21.60
C THR A 15 2.73 -12.22 20.43
N LEU A 16 4.05 -12.22 20.52
CA LEU A 16 4.92 -11.79 19.43
C LEU A 16 5.10 -12.93 18.42
N GLY A 17 4.92 -12.66 17.13
CA GLY A 17 4.86 -13.66 16.06
C GLY A 17 6.20 -14.27 15.62
N ARG A 18 7.32 -14.00 16.30
CA ARG A 18 8.65 -14.57 16.01
C ARG A 18 9.19 -15.41 17.17
N SER A 19 10.21 -16.23 16.90
CA SER A 19 10.87 -17.04 17.93
C SER A 19 11.41 -16.12 19.04
N LYS A 20 11.05 -16.45 20.29
CA LYS A 20 11.49 -15.77 21.51
C LYS A 20 13.01 -15.51 21.53
N ALA A 21 13.78 -16.41 20.92
CA ALA A 21 15.23 -16.31 20.77
C ALA A 21 15.68 -15.06 20.01
N SER A 22 15.05 -14.73 18.87
CA SER A 22 15.45 -13.58 18.04
C SER A 22 15.20 -12.23 18.73
N ILE A 23 14.18 -12.16 19.58
CA ILE A 23 13.86 -10.98 20.38
C ILE A 23 14.89 -10.87 21.51
N ILE A 24 15.13 -11.95 22.27
CA ILE A 24 16.12 -11.98 23.36
C ILE A 24 17.51 -11.57 22.85
N GLU A 25 17.93 -12.11 21.71
CA GLU A 25 19.23 -11.80 21.09
C GLU A 25 19.33 -10.31 20.71
N TYR A 26 18.24 -9.72 20.20
CA TYR A 26 18.18 -8.29 19.91
C TYR A 26 18.22 -7.43 21.18
N LEU A 27 17.48 -7.81 22.22
CA LEU A 27 17.46 -7.13 23.53
C LEU A 27 18.87 -7.15 24.17
N GLN A 28 19.54 -8.30 24.12
CA GLN A 28 20.90 -8.49 24.66
C GLN A 28 21.94 -7.69 23.88
N ARG A 29 21.81 -7.57 22.55
CA ARG A 29 22.74 -6.80 21.70
C ARG A 29 22.65 -5.29 21.88
N GLN A 30 21.45 -4.76 22.13
CA GLN A 30 21.25 -3.29 22.16
C GLN A 30 21.59 -2.66 23.52
N GLY A 31 21.61 -3.43 24.61
CA GLY A 31 22.20 -3.00 25.88
C GLY A 31 21.62 -1.69 26.44
N GLY A 32 20.31 -1.44 26.31
CA GLY A 32 19.68 -0.20 26.75
C GLY A 32 18.14 -0.30 26.84
N GLU A 33 17.51 0.78 27.28
CA GLU A 33 16.04 0.89 27.33
C GLU A 33 15.45 0.84 25.90
N ILE A 34 14.48 -0.05 25.69
CA ILE A 34 13.83 -0.23 24.40
C ILE A 34 12.42 0.35 24.47
N ALA A 35 12.18 1.41 23.71
CA ALA A 35 10.86 1.97 23.55
C ALA A 35 9.98 1.02 22.71
N LEU A 36 9.06 0.32 23.37
CA LEU A 36 8.05 -0.50 22.72
C LEU A 36 6.86 0.38 22.33
N THR A 37 6.65 0.57 21.03
CA THR A 37 5.44 1.24 20.52
C THR A 37 4.45 0.18 20.05
N ILE A 38 3.35 0.03 20.77
CA ILE A 38 2.23 -0.84 20.36
C ILE A 38 1.27 0.00 19.53
N THR A 39 1.25 -0.21 18.22
CA THR A 39 0.29 0.42 17.32
C THR A 39 -0.84 -0.56 16.99
N HIS A 40 -2.08 -0.23 17.36
CA HIS A 40 -3.25 -0.98 16.95
C HIS A 40 -3.54 -0.69 15.46
N ASP A 41 -3.15 -1.61 14.58
CA ASP A 41 -3.50 -1.56 13.16
C ASP A 41 -4.52 -2.67 12.85
N PRO A 42 -5.82 -2.34 12.71
CA PRO A 42 -6.84 -3.35 12.49
C PRO A 42 -6.61 -4.08 11.16
N PRO A 43 -6.87 -5.41 11.08
CA PRO A 43 -6.53 -6.23 9.91
C PRO A 43 -7.17 -5.77 8.59
N GLU A 44 -8.27 -5.01 8.64
CA GLU A 44 -8.92 -4.41 7.46
C GLU A 44 -8.08 -3.29 6.81
N SER A 45 -7.38 -2.49 7.61
CA SER A 45 -6.44 -1.45 7.15
C SER A 45 -5.32 -2.06 6.31
N ASN A 46 -4.80 -3.22 6.73
CA ASN A 46 -3.75 -3.93 6.01
C ASN A 46 -4.22 -4.49 4.66
N LYS A 47 -5.44 -5.01 4.57
CA LYS A 47 -5.98 -5.52 3.29
C LYS A 47 -6.14 -4.40 2.27
N LYS A 48 -6.76 -3.27 2.67
CA LYS A 48 -6.93 -2.12 1.78
C LYS A 48 -5.60 -1.49 1.39
N ARG A 49 -4.61 -1.46 2.30
CA ARG A 49 -3.25 -0.98 2.00
C ARG A 49 -2.55 -1.86 0.97
N LYS A 50 -2.66 -3.19 1.09
CA LYS A 50 -2.10 -4.11 0.10
C LYS A 50 -2.76 -3.95 -1.28
N TRP A 51 -4.09 -3.81 -1.31
CA TRP A 51 -4.81 -3.48 -2.55
C TRP A 51 -4.33 -2.17 -3.14
N PHE A 52 -4.25 -1.11 -2.34
CA PHE A 52 -3.81 0.20 -2.78
C PHE A 52 -2.42 0.16 -3.43
N GLU A 53 -1.42 -0.43 -2.76
CA GLU A 53 -0.03 -0.47 -3.26
C GLU A 53 0.15 -1.49 -4.39
N GLY A 54 -0.45 -2.68 -4.25
CA GLY A 54 -0.24 -3.82 -5.13
C GLY A 54 -1.18 -3.86 -6.34
N GLY A 55 -2.28 -3.13 -6.31
CA GLY A 55 -3.28 -3.07 -7.36
C GLY A 55 -3.48 -1.66 -7.87
N LEU A 56 -4.07 -0.78 -7.06
CA LEU A 56 -4.50 0.55 -7.51
C LEU A 56 -3.34 1.43 -7.99
N VAL A 57 -2.24 1.56 -7.22
CA VAL A 57 -1.07 2.36 -7.62
C VAL A 57 -0.43 1.82 -8.89
N ARG A 58 -0.38 0.49 -9.05
CA ARG A 58 0.12 -0.12 -10.29
C ARG A 58 -0.77 0.18 -11.48
N LEU A 59 -2.09 0.13 -11.27
CA LEU A 59 -3.07 0.41 -12.32
C LEU A 59 -2.98 1.88 -12.74
N ILE A 60 -2.88 2.82 -11.80
CA ILE A 60 -2.65 4.24 -12.12
C ILE A 60 -1.32 4.41 -12.87
N CYS A 61 -0.25 3.77 -12.41
CA CYS A 61 1.05 3.81 -13.06
C CYS A 61 1.01 3.25 -14.49
N TYR A 62 0.17 2.24 -14.72
CA TYR A 62 -0.08 1.66 -16.05
C TYR A 62 -0.81 2.66 -16.94
N TYR A 63 -1.83 3.39 -16.46
CA TYR A 63 -2.56 4.36 -17.28
C TYR A 63 -1.80 5.67 -17.54
N GLN A 64 -0.75 5.97 -16.77
CA GLN A 64 0.03 7.20 -16.95
C GLN A 64 1.07 7.05 -18.06
N GLU A 65 1.04 7.96 -19.04
CA GLU A 65 1.99 7.99 -20.14
C GLU A 65 3.44 8.18 -19.63
N GLY A 66 4.37 7.41 -20.18
CA GLY A 66 5.79 7.45 -19.82
C GLY A 66 6.13 6.81 -18.47
N PHE A 67 5.15 6.19 -17.79
CA PHE A 67 5.37 5.38 -16.61
C PHE A 67 5.36 3.89 -16.96
N ASP A 68 6.01 3.11 -16.10
CA ASP A 68 6.16 1.66 -16.26
C ASP A 68 5.72 1.05 -14.93
N HIS A 69 4.61 0.30 -14.95
CA HIS A 69 4.06 -0.32 -13.76
C HIS A 69 4.96 -1.43 -13.19
N ASN A 70 5.97 -1.90 -13.94
CA ASN A 70 7.01 -2.81 -13.46
C ASN A 70 8.16 -2.09 -12.76
N ASN A 71 8.37 -0.80 -13.05
CA ASN A 71 9.43 -0.02 -12.42
C ASN A 71 9.03 0.45 -10.99
N PRO A 72 9.78 0.03 -9.94
CA PRO A 72 9.48 0.44 -8.56
C PRO A 72 9.55 1.95 -8.32
N GLU A 73 10.43 2.66 -9.01
CA GLU A 73 10.61 4.10 -8.87
C GLU A 73 9.42 4.87 -9.45
N HIS A 74 8.90 4.40 -10.58
CA HIS A 74 7.69 4.94 -11.20
C HIS A 74 6.49 4.81 -10.26
N ARG A 75 6.26 3.62 -9.71
CA ARG A 75 5.20 3.39 -8.70
C ARG A 75 5.38 4.27 -7.46
N ARG A 76 6.63 4.44 -6.99
CA ARG A 76 6.93 5.31 -5.84
C ARG A 76 6.56 6.76 -6.14
N ARG A 77 6.95 7.28 -7.32
CA ARG A 77 6.61 8.64 -7.76
C ARG A 77 5.11 8.86 -7.85
N VAL A 78 4.38 7.92 -8.46
CA VAL A 78 2.90 7.95 -8.52
C VAL A 78 2.31 8.00 -7.11
N ARG A 79 2.76 7.13 -6.21
CA ARG A 79 2.28 7.09 -4.83
C ARG A 79 2.51 8.41 -4.08
N GLU A 80 3.71 8.99 -4.17
CA GLU A 80 3.99 10.26 -3.50
C GLU A 80 3.19 11.42 -4.11
N TRP A 81 3.04 11.42 -5.44
CA TRP A 81 2.16 12.37 -6.11
C TRP A 81 0.71 12.26 -5.62
N LEU A 82 0.14 11.05 -5.55
CA LEU A 82 -1.22 10.80 -5.03
C LEU A 82 -1.40 11.33 -3.60
N LYS A 83 -0.40 11.17 -2.73
CA LYS A 83 -0.48 11.70 -1.35
C LYS A 83 -0.50 13.22 -1.32
N VAL A 84 0.34 13.88 -2.13
CA VAL A 84 0.32 15.35 -2.25
C VAL A 84 -1.02 15.81 -2.84
N GLU A 85 -1.57 15.06 -3.78
CA GLU A 85 -2.78 15.49 -4.46
C GLU A 85 -4.02 15.33 -3.57
N PHE A 86 -4.21 14.15 -2.96
CA PHE A 86 -5.44 13.81 -2.24
C PHE A 86 -5.32 13.84 -0.72
N ASN A 87 -4.14 14.14 -0.17
CA ASN A 87 -3.88 14.20 1.27
C ASN A 87 -2.81 15.24 1.66
N ALA A 88 -2.68 16.34 0.92
CA ALA A 88 -1.78 17.43 1.31
C ALA A 88 -2.38 18.35 2.37
N ASP A 89 -1.47 18.97 3.11
CA ASP A 89 -1.70 20.16 3.90
C ASP A 89 -1.04 21.38 3.27
N LEU A 90 -1.54 22.56 3.57
CA LEU A 90 -0.87 23.81 3.22
C LEU A 90 -0.03 24.25 4.42
N VAL A 91 1.29 24.23 4.24
CA VAL A 91 2.25 24.61 5.27
C VAL A 91 3.09 25.78 4.77
N THR A 92 3.28 26.78 5.61
CA THR A 92 4.16 27.92 5.30
C THR A 92 5.58 27.59 5.71
N VAL A 93 6.49 27.47 4.73
CA VAL A 93 7.92 27.22 4.95
C VAL A 93 8.69 28.41 4.40
N ALA A 94 9.46 29.09 5.26
CA ALA A 94 10.23 30.29 4.91
C ALA A 94 9.39 31.38 4.19
N GLY A 95 8.16 31.61 4.67
CA GLY A 95 7.25 32.61 4.11
C GLY A 95 6.55 32.21 2.80
N LYS A 96 6.81 31.00 2.27
CA LYS A 96 6.13 30.47 1.08
C LYS A 96 5.14 29.37 1.48
N VAL A 97 3.91 29.45 0.96
CA VAL A 97 2.91 28.39 1.14
C VAL A 97 3.27 27.22 0.22
N GLN A 98 3.44 26.03 0.80
CA GLN A 98 3.76 24.80 0.10
C GLN A 98 2.74 23.70 0.43
N ARG A 99 2.41 22.86 -0.56
CA ARG A 99 1.61 21.64 -0.35
C ARG A 99 2.54 20.54 0.15
N VAL A 100 2.29 20.03 1.35
CA VAL A 100 3.08 18.94 1.95
C VAL A 100 2.17 17.73 2.17
N ALA A 101 2.57 16.57 1.67
CA ALA A 101 1.83 15.33 1.88
C ALA A 101 1.72 14.98 3.39
N ARG A 102 0.50 14.76 3.88
CA ARG A 102 0.28 14.24 5.23
C ARG A 102 0.47 12.73 5.27
N SER A 103 0.75 12.24 6.48
CA SER A 103 0.78 10.81 6.78
C SER A 103 -0.56 10.16 6.40
N THR A 104 -0.49 8.99 5.77
CA THR A 104 -1.65 8.12 5.48
C THR A 104 -1.73 6.94 6.46
N LYS A 105 -1.17 7.10 7.66
CA LYS A 105 -1.23 6.10 8.73
C LYS A 105 -2.59 6.15 9.44
N GLY A 106 -3.13 4.98 9.75
CA GLY A 106 -4.41 4.83 10.44
C GLY A 106 -5.60 4.81 9.49
N ARG A 107 -6.58 3.97 9.82
CA ARG A 107 -7.77 3.70 8.98
C ARG A 107 -8.58 4.95 8.67
N MET A 108 -8.83 5.80 9.67
CA MET A 108 -9.65 7.01 9.52
C MET A 108 -9.11 8.00 8.50
N VAL A 109 -7.79 7.99 8.27
CA VAL A 109 -7.14 8.84 7.27
C VAL A 109 -6.99 8.10 5.95
N PHE A 110 -6.63 6.81 6.01
CA PHE A 110 -6.34 6.02 4.82
C PHE A 110 -7.60 5.69 4.00
N ASP A 111 -8.71 5.33 4.63
CA ASP A 111 -9.91 4.90 3.92
C ASP A 111 -10.49 6.01 3.03
N PRO A 112 -10.70 7.25 3.53
CA PRO A 112 -11.18 8.36 2.70
C PRO A 112 -10.15 8.82 1.67
N TYR A 113 -8.86 8.68 1.97
CA TYR A 113 -7.80 8.98 1.01
C TYR A 113 -7.88 8.05 -0.20
N VAL A 114 -7.97 6.74 0.02
CA VAL A 114 -8.08 5.76 -1.07
C VAL A 114 -9.36 5.98 -1.88
N GLU A 115 -10.48 6.28 -1.22
CA GLU A 115 -11.75 6.55 -1.92
C GLU A 115 -11.65 7.77 -2.84
N ARG A 116 -10.99 8.85 -2.42
CA ARG A 116 -10.73 10.02 -3.28
C ARG A 116 -9.86 9.64 -4.49
N VAL A 117 -8.85 8.80 -4.29
CA VAL A 117 -8.00 8.30 -5.38
C VAL A 117 -8.80 7.43 -6.35
N GLU A 118 -9.64 6.52 -5.86
CA GLU A 118 -10.48 5.65 -6.68
C GLU A 118 -11.47 6.48 -7.51
N ASN A 119 -12.16 7.44 -6.90
CA ASN A 119 -13.10 8.32 -7.61
C ASN A 119 -12.39 9.13 -8.70
N TRP A 120 -11.26 9.78 -8.37
CA TRP A 120 -10.48 10.52 -9.35
C TRP A 120 -10.03 9.62 -10.51
N PHE A 121 -9.55 8.42 -10.20
CA PHE A 121 -9.04 7.50 -11.21
C PHE A 121 -10.16 7.02 -12.15
N ILE A 122 -11.35 6.74 -11.60
CA ILE A 122 -12.54 6.41 -12.39
C ILE A 122 -12.94 7.56 -13.30
N GLU A 123 -13.01 8.78 -12.77
CA GLU A 123 -13.40 9.97 -13.52
C GLU A 123 -12.43 10.29 -14.66
N ASN A 124 -11.13 10.10 -14.46
CA ASN A 124 -10.12 10.54 -15.43
C ASN A 124 -9.78 9.47 -16.48
N TYR A 125 -9.86 8.19 -16.13
CA TYR A 125 -9.38 7.11 -17.01
C TYR A 125 -10.44 6.07 -17.35
N SER A 126 -11.58 6.04 -16.63
CA SER A 126 -12.65 5.06 -16.82
C SER A 126 -12.12 3.62 -16.98
N PRO A 127 -11.32 3.12 -16.02
CA PRO A 127 -10.75 1.78 -16.09
C PRO A 127 -11.87 0.72 -16.08
N PRO A 128 -11.64 -0.48 -16.64
CA PRO A 128 -12.57 -1.60 -16.50
C PRO A 128 -12.89 -1.85 -15.03
N ILE A 129 -14.18 -2.05 -14.72
CA ILE A 129 -14.67 -2.26 -13.34
C ILE A 129 -13.96 -3.48 -12.72
N GLU A 130 -13.69 -4.49 -13.54
CA GLU A 130 -12.99 -5.70 -13.16
C GLU A 130 -11.54 -5.45 -12.72
N ALA A 131 -10.86 -4.46 -13.32
CA ALA A 131 -9.51 -4.09 -12.93
C ALA A 131 -9.48 -3.37 -11.57
N MET A 132 -10.58 -2.72 -11.20
CA MET A 132 -10.76 -1.96 -9.95
C MET A 132 -11.31 -2.79 -8.78
N ASP A 133 -11.65 -4.07 -8.99
CA ASP A 133 -12.25 -4.91 -7.94
C ASP A 133 -11.18 -5.47 -6.96
N PRO A 134 -11.19 -5.04 -5.67
CA PRO A 134 -10.22 -5.53 -4.69
C PRO A 134 -10.31 -7.04 -4.43
N LYS A 135 -11.48 -7.65 -4.69
CA LYS A 135 -11.67 -9.10 -4.53
C LYS A 135 -10.95 -9.88 -5.62
N LYS A 136 -10.96 -9.38 -6.86
CA LYS A 136 -10.21 -9.99 -7.98
C LYS A 136 -8.71 -9.88 -7.76
N TRP A 137 -8.24 -8.72 -7.29
CA TRP A 137 -6.84 -8.56 -6.88
C TRP A 137 -6.45 -9.54 -5.78
N LYS A 138 -7.29 -9.66 -4.75
CA LYS A 138 -7.04 -10.59 -3.64
C LYS A 138 -6.95 -12.03 -4.13
N HIS A 139 -7.86 -12.45 -5.01
CA HIS A 139 -7.84 -13.79 -5.58
C HIS A 139 -6.56 -14.05 -6.38
N TRP A 140 -6.16 -13.10 -7.24
CA TRP A 140 -4.89 -13.21 -7.94
C TRP A 140 -3.71 -13.34 -6.97
N HIS A 141 -3.60 -12.44 -6.00
CA HIS A 141 -2.47 -12.39 -5.07
C HIS A 141 -2.38 -13.64 -4.17
N GLU A 142 -3.52 -14.21 -3.75
CA GLU A 142 -3.54 -15.35 -2.82
C GLU A 142 -3.58 -16.72 -3.52
N THR A 143 -4.05 -16.80 -4.76
CA THR A 143 -4.26 -18.08 -5.45
C THR A 143 -3.39 -18.24 -6.70
N ILE A 144 -3.33 -17.21 -7.55
CA ILE A 144 -2.70 -17.30 -8.87
C ILE A 144 -1.20 -17.01 -8.79
N PHE A 145 -0.82 -15.89 -8.17
CA PHE A 145 0.58 -15.49 -8.03
C PHE A 145 1.45 -16.56 -7.35
N PRO A 146 1.05 -17.17 -6.21
CA PRO A 146 1.86 -18.21 -5.57
C PRO A 146 2.00 -19.50 -6.38
N SER A 147 1.12 -19.71 -7.36
CA SER A 147 1.08 -20.90 -8.21
C SER A 147 1.92 -20.74 -9.50
N GLY A 148 2.73 -19.69 -9.60
CA GLY A 148 3.54 -19.39 -10.78
C GLY A 148 2.84 -18.55 -11.84
N GLY A 149 1.82 -17.77 -11.45
CA GLY A 149 1.19 -16.79 -12.33
C GLY A 149 2.05 -15.53 -12.57
N PRO A 150 1.52 -14.52 -13.28
CA PRO A 150 2.25 -13.31 -13.64
C PRO A 150 2.83 -12.55 -12.45
N ASP A 151 3.98 -11.91 -12.66
CA ASP A 151 4.77 -11.23 -11.61
C ASP A 151 4.01 -10.09 -10.93
N ASN A 152 3.02 -9.50 -11.59
CA ASN A 152 2.16 -8.50 -11.01
C ASN A 152 0.74 -8.51 -11.57
N TYR A 153 -0.14 -7.80 -10.86
CA TYR A 153 -1.57 -7.79 -11.16
C TYR A 153 -1.91 -7.21 -12.54
N ILE A 154 -1.14 -6.23 -13.03
CA ILE A 154 -1.39 -5.62 -14.35
C ILE A 154 -1.08 -6.62 -15.46
N ASP A 155 0.05 -7.31 -15.36
CA ASP A 155 0.42 -8.34 -16.34
C ASP A 155 -0.63 -9.46 -16.37
N TYR A 156 -1.14 -9.85 -15.20
CA TYR A 156 -2.27 -10.78 -15.10
C TYR A 156 -3.53 -10.24 -15.79
N LEU A 157 -3.91 -8.98 -15.56
CA LEU A 157 -5.06 -8.37 -16.21
C LEU A 157 -4.90 -8.27 -17.74
N ILE A 158 -3.67 -8.08 -18.23
CA ILE A 158 -3.35 -8.10 -19.66
C ILE A 158 -3.49 -9.53 -20.21
N GLU A 159 -2.93 -10.53 -19.52
CA GLU A 159 -2.97 -11.94 -19.95
C GLU A 159 -4.41 -12.45 -20.09
N ILE A 160 -5.29 -12.10 -19.15
CA ILE A 160 -6.72 -12.49 -19.22
C ILE A 160 -7.56 -11.56 -20.09
N GLY A 161 -6.96 -10.58 -20.77
CA GLY A 161 -7.61 -9.71 -21.74
C GLY A 161 -8.51 -8.61 -21.17
N ILE A 162 -8.42 -8.31 -19.87
CA ILE A 162 -9.15 -7.18 -19.25
C ILE A 162 -8.49 -5.85 -19.64
N LEU A 163 -7.16 -5.82 -19.64
CA LEU A 163 -6.38 -4.69 -20.15
C LEU A 163 -5.78 -5.06 -21.50
N LYS A 164 -5.65 -4.07 -22.38
CA LYS A 164 -4.88 -4.22 -23.63
C LYS A 164 -3.41 -3.96 -23.33
N PRO A 165 -2.44 -4.57 -24.02
CA PRO A 165 -1.03 -4.17 -23.87
C PRO A 165 -0.84 -2.69 -24.28
N GLN A 166 0.01 -1.95 -23.56
CA GLN A 166 0.45 -0.64 -24.05
C GLN A 166 1.29 -0.83 -25.30
N THR A 167 0.89 -0.17 -26.37
CA THR A 167 1.73 -0.03 -27.55
C THR A 167 2.73 1.06 -27.24
N VAL A 168 3.97 0.67 -26.95
CA VAL A 168 5.11 1.59 -26.78
C VAL A 168 5.47 2.19 -28.13
#